data_AF-A0A3D0HM76-F1
#
_entry.id   AF-A0A3D0HM76-F1
#
_cell.length_a   1.000
_cell.length_b   1.000
_cell.length_c   1.000
_cell.angle_alpha   90.00
_cell.angle_beta   90.00
_cell.angle_gamma   90.00
#
_symmetry.space_group_name_H-M   'P 1'
#
loop_
_entity.id
_entity.type
_entity.pdbx_description
1 polymer ?
#
loop_
_entity_poly.entity_id
_entity_poly.type
_entity_poly.pdbx_seq_one_letter_code
_entity_poly.pdbx_strand_id
1 'polypeptide(L)'
;MSKGKKQLLTVIGLLLLLAAMVCAYIFVPKGESDTSDENGAQDTTTNTVEVINIEKDNVSEISITSGSITDGKRQTEIHLKKEGDSWKFADDASIPVDSDQVDSLIGSISPVKASQKIQAADTSLSDYGLENPEQTVTFTTSDGQTYSFKFGSSVPDNGGKYGVYGDDAQVYAFTETFCSKFDITKNSLIQKDTIDSIDSEYLTSIEVKNKGVSTFKAEVVPDDEKIDAYTNWIISKPYKKALAGSSTNDWTTLQDSFTDVTLGDLVEYGSKKLKKYGLTDADPAGEIEVKYFAVPDGYTMPSATEAPTDSSSRTTGENNIKNKANLVPEKDRINKGYTLLVGNKTKDGNNFYVRLKDNHNVYLMAKDTLESMLTVDAYTYMDHSIYSTLATDIDGYDVTIGDQKISVTRTSTGKKNSAGKETNIWTVNGKEVPDDKEDDFLSPYSKAYLLEFSSFAKKDVKPASDKPVLKVVYHEANRDVTVTYRPYDGTNFYRVDKNGMDYFLVDKLSVDAVIEAFKTLPDVVK
;
A
#
# COMPACT_ATOMS: atom_id res chain seq x y z
N MET A 1 69.48 -1.62 18.19
CA MET A 1 69.32 -2.83 17.34
C MET A 1 68.78 -2.42 15.97
N SER A 2 69.46 -2.75 14.88
CA SER A 2 69.07 -2.33 13.53
C SER A 2 67.76 -2.99 13.06
N LYS A 3 67.02 -2.34 12.15
CA LYS A 3 65.71 -2.76 11.63
C LYS A 3 65.66 -4.23 11.18
N GLY A 4 66.78 -4.81 10.72
CA GLY A 4 66.86 -6.23 10.33
C GLY A 4 66.73 -7.22 11.49
N LYS A 5 67.18 -6.89 12.72
CA LYS A 5 67.05 -7.78 13.89
C LYS A 5 65.62 -7.81 14.46
N LYS A 6 64.86 -6.72 14.31
CA LYS A 6 63.45 -6.68 14.75
C LYS A 6 62.55 -7.51 13.83
N GLN A 7 62.74 -7.44 12.51
CA GLN A 7 61.94 -8.25 11.58
C GLN A 7 62.26 -9.74 11.66
N LEU A 8 63.52 -10.13 11.93
CA LEU A 8 63.87 -11.52 12.16
C LEU A 8 63.21 -12.09 13.43
N LEU A 9 63.14 -11.31 14.52
CA LEU A 9 62.45 -11.72 15.76
C LEU A 9 60.93 -11.82 15.57
N THR A 10 60.32 -10.93 14.78
CA THR A 10 58.88 -11.00 14.48
C THR A 10 58.54 -12.19 13.59
N VAL A 11 59.38 -12.51 12.60
CA VAL A 11 59.19 -13.69 11.72
C VAL A 11 59.43 -14.99 12.49
N ILE A 12 60.42 -15.05 13.39
CA ILE A 12 60.63 -16.22 14.25
C ILE A 12 59.46 -16.38 15.24
N GLY A 13 58.95 -15.28 15.81
CA GLY A 13 57.77 -15.30 16.67
C GLY A 13 56.52 -15.80 15.94
N LEU A 14 56.29 -15.35 14.71
CA LEU A 14 55.19 -15.83 13.87
C LEU A 14 55.36 -17.30 13.45
N LEU A 15 56.57 -17.75 13.13
CA LEU A 15 56.84 -19.16 12.82
C LEU A 15 56.64 -20.07 14.03
N LEU A 16 56.98 -19.61 15.24
CA LEU A 16 56.72 -20.34 16.48
C LEU A 16 55.22 -20.39 16.81
N LEU A 17 54.47 -19.32 16.53
CA LEU A 17 53.01 -19.27 16.71
C LEU A 17 52.30 -20.17 15.69
N LEU A 18 52.80 -20.23 14.45
CA LEU A 18 52.30 -21.12 13.41
C LEU A 18 52.63 -22.60 13.72
N ALA A 19 53.83 -22.88 14.23
CA ALA A 19 54.21 -24.21 14.69
C ALA A 19 53.37 -24.64 15.91
N ALA A 20 53.04 -23.73 16.83
CA ALA A 20 52.14 -24.00 17.95
C ALA A 20 50.70 -24.31 17.49
N MET A 21 50.20 -23.62 16.45
CA MET A 21 48.90 -23.92 15.85
C MET A 21 48.89 -25.26 15.09
N VAL A 22 49.98 -25.61 14.39
CA VAL A 22 50.12 -26.92 13.73
C VAL A 22 50.24 -28.04 14.76
N CYS A 23 50.97 -27.84 15.86
CA CYS A 23 51.01 -28.78 16.98
C CYS A 23 49.63 -28.92 17.63
N ALA A 24 48.89 -27.82 17.86
CA ALA A 24 47.52 -27.88 18.38
C ALA A 24 46.59 -28.67 17.45
N TYR A 25 46.73 -28.52 16.13
CA TYR A 25 45.95 -29.26 15.13
C TYR A 25 46.31 -30.76 15.04
N ILE A 26 47.59 -31.12 15.22
CA ILE A 26 48.06 -32.52 15.19
C ILE A 26 47.73 -33.27 16.50
N PHE A 27 47.63 -32.56 17.63
CA PHE A 27 47.30 -33.13 18.94
C PHE A 27 45.81 -33.09 19.31
N VAL A 28 44.92 -32.60 18.43
CA VAL A 28 43.49 -32.93 18.52
C VAL A 28 43.32 -34.41 18.19
N PRO A 29 42.70 -35.24 19.07
CA PRO A 29 42.46 -36.64 18.75
C PRO A 29 41.54 -36.73 17.53
N LYS A 30 42.08 -37.20 16.40
CA LYS A 30 41.27 -37.61 15.24
C LYS A 30 40.58 -38.92 15.58
N GLY A 31 39.33 -38.82 16.02
CA GLY A 31 38.40 -39.94 16.07
C GLY A 31 38.08 -40.42 14.67
N GLU A 32 38.28 -41.71 14.45
CA GLU A 32 38.10 -42.45 13.21
C GLU A 32 36.64 -42.40 12.75
N SER A 33 36.46 -42.19 11.45
CA SER A 33 35.19 -42.17 10.76
C SER A 33 34.69 -43.58 10.48
N ASP A 34 33.48 -43.92 10.93
CA ASP A 34 32.65 -44.94 10.31
C ASP A 34 31.25 -44.38 10.04
N THR A 35 30.85 -44.50 8.78
CA THR A 35 29.61 -44.06 8.14
C THR A 35 28.37 -44.76 8.71
N SER A 36 27.35 -43.99 9.11
CA SER A 36 25.93 -44.34 8.90
C SER A 36 25.05 -43.09 9.06
N ASP A 37 24.07 -42.95 8.18
CA ASP A 37 23.13 -41.85 8.03
C ASP A 37 22.24 -41.62 9.28
N GLU A 38 22.08 -40.36 9.72
CA GLU A 38 20.80 -39.78 10.16
C GLU A 38 20.94 -38.26 10.41
N ASN A 39 19.97 -37.49 9.91
CA ASN A 39 19.85 -36.03 10.02
C ASN A 39 19.75 -35.58 11.50
N GLY A 40 20.86 -35.15 12.09
CA GLY A 40 20.90 -34.44 13.36
C GLY A 40 21.17 -32.95 13.12
N ALA A 41 20.20 -32.09 13.46
CA ALA A 41 20.41 -30.66 13.60
C ALA A 41 21.61 -30.42 14.54
N GLN A 42 22.56 -29.60 14.10
CA GLN A 42 23.74 -29.24 14.87
C GLN A 42 23.31 -28.30 16.01
N ASP A 43 22.93 -28.90 17.13
CA ASP A 43 22.57 -28.24 18.38
C ASP A 43 23.83 -27.58 18.95
N THR A 44 23.98 -26.28 18.70
CA THR A 44 25.00 -25.47 19.37
C THR A 44 24.48 -25.20 20.77
N THR A 45 24.71 -26.12 21.69
CA THR A 45 24.32 -25.99 23.11
C THR A 45 25.04 -24.78 23.70
N THR A 46 24.40 -23.62 23.63
CA THR A 46 24.78 -22.45 24.40
C THR A 46 24.51 -22.80 25.85
N ASN A 47 25.56 -23.00 26.64
CA ASN A 47 25.43 -23.24 28.08
C ASN A 47 24.84 -22.01 28.76
N THR A 48 23.52 -21.88 28.81
CA THR A 48 22.81 -20.82 29.53
C THR A 48 22.67 -21.17 31.00
N VAL A 49 22.76 -20.17 31.87
CA VAL A 49 22.48 -20.29 33.31
C VAL A 49 21.07 -19.81 33.57
N GLU A 50 20.23 -20.65 34.18
CA GLU A 50 18.93 -20.22 34.68
C GLU A 50 19.11 -19.27 35.87
N VAL A 51 18.51 -18.09 35.80
CA VAL A 51 18.60 -17.08 36.85
C VAL A 51 17.42 -17.23 37.81
N ILE A 52 16.21 -17.31 37.26
CA ILE A 52 14.97 -17.49 38.00
C ILE A 52 13.86 -17.93 37.04
N ASN A 53 12.89 -18.69 37.54
CA ASN A 53 11.64 -18.96 36.85
C ASN A 53 10.51 -18.20 37.55
N ILE A 54 9.80 -17.33 36.84
CA ILE A 54 8.65 -16.59 37.37
C ILE A 54 7.39 -17.13 36.72
N GLU A 55 6.41 -17.56 37.51
CA GLU A 55 5.15 -18.05 36.99
C GLU A 55 4.36 -16.92 36.31
N LYS A 56 4.39 -16.91 34.98
CA LYS A 56 3.83 -15.84 34.14
C LYS A 56 2.37 -15.50 34.48
N ASP A 57 1.55 -16.50 34.78
CA ASP A 57 0.11 -16.33 35.01
C ASP A 57 -0.17 -15.62 36.35
N ASN A 58 0.81 -15.61 37.26
CA ASN A 58 0.70 -14.93 38.56
C ASN A 58 1.15 -13.47 38.50
N VAL A 59 1.73 -13.00 37.39
CA VAL A 59 2.21 -11.62 37.27
C VAL A 59 1.02 -10.65 37.25
N SER A 60 1.08 -9.64 38.11
CA SER A 60 0.01 -8.67 38.37
C SER A 60 0.44 -7.22 38.18
N GLU A 61 1.73 -6.90 38.28
CA GLU A 61 2.28 -5.58 37.96
C GLU A 61 3.62 -5.70 37.23
N ILE A 62 3.90 -4.72 36.36
CA ILE A 62 5.18 -4.57 35.65
C ILE A 62 5.62 -3.11 35.79
N SER A 63 6.85 -2.89 36.22
CA SER A 63 7.49 -1.57 36.25
C SER A 63 8.79 -1.61 35.44
N ILE A 64 8.96 -0.67 34.53
CA ILE A 64 10.18 -0.49 33.75
C ILE A 64 10.63 0.95 33.90
N THR A 65 11.84 1.14 34.40
CA THR A 65 12.51 2.43 34.45
C THR A 65 13.73 2.38 33.55
N SER A 66 13.82 3.27 32.56
CA SER A 66 14.95 3.38 31.63
C SER A 66 15.61 4.76 31.74
N GLY A 67 16.94 4.79 31.68
CA GLY A 67 17.78 5.98 31.82
C GLY A 67 18.51 6.04 33.18
N SER A 68 19.81 6.38 33.14
CA SER A 68 20.62 6.54 34.36
C SER A 68 20.29 7.84 35.10
N ILE A 69 20.31 7.80 36.44
CA ILE A 69 20.00 8.92 37.35
C ILE A 69 21.03 10.07 37.23
N THR A 70 22.20 9.82 36.64
CA THR A 70 23.38 10.68 36.81
C THR A 70 23.60 11.76 35.75
N ASP A 71 22.82 11.82 34.65
CA ASP A 71 23.25 12.60 33.46
C ASP A 71 22.24 13.63 32.93
N GLY A 72 21.32 14.14 33.77
CA GLY A 72 20.32 15.15 33.35
C GLY A 72 19.36 14.71 32.23
N LYS A 73 19.44 13.43 31.82
CA LYS A 73 18.51 12.76 30.92
C LYS A 73 17.24 12.43 31.69
N ARG A 74 16.09 12.59 31.04
CA ARG A 74 14.80 12.21 31.62
C ARG A 74 14.74 10.68 31.74
N GLN A 75 14.49 10.19 32.94
CA GLN A 75 14.03 8.81 33.12
C GLN A 75 12.67 8.63 32.46
N THR A 76 12.47 7.49 31.82
CA THR A 76 11.16 7.04 31.36
C THR A 76 10.69 5.92 32.26
N GLU A 77 9.47 6.04 32.76
CA GLU A 77 8.85 5.08 33.68
C GLU A 77 7.58 4.54 33.02
N ILE A 78 7.44 3.22 32.99
CA ILE A 78 6.28 2.50 32.47
C ILE A 78 5.77 1.59 33.57
N HIS A 79 4.60 1.89 34.11
CA HIS A 79 3.95 1.09 35.14
C HIS A 79 2.64 0.53 34.62
N LEU A 80 2.53 -0.79 34.60
CA LEU A 80 1.35 -1.54 34.24
C LEU A 80 0.82 -2.32 35.44
N LYS A 81 -0.49 -2.34 35.60
CA LYS A 81 -1.19 -3.11 36.64
C LYS A 81 -2.32 -3.91 36.00
N LYS A 82 -2.48 -5.15 36.44
CA LYS A 82 -3.57 -6.03 36.04
C LYS A 82 -4.80 -5.70 36.88
N GLU A 83 -5.89 -5.34 36.22
CA GLU A 83 -7.21 -5.09 36.80
C GLU A 83 -8.22 -6.09 36.22
N GLY A 84 -8.59 -7.08 37.02
CA GLY A 84 -9.34 -8.24 36.51
C GLY A 84 -8.51 -9.00 35.48
N ASP A 85 -9.04 -9.13 34.27
CA ASP A 85 -8.38 -9.81 33.15
C ASP A 85 -7.63 -8.85 32.20
N SER A 86 -7.56 -7.56 32.51
CA SER A 86 -6.99 -6.55 31.60
C SER A 86 -5.82 -5.79 32.21
N TRP A 87 -4.80 -5.50 31.41
CA TRP A 87 -3.70 -4.62 31.79
C TRP A 87 -4.08 -3.14 31.62
N LYS A 88 -3.61 -2.31 32.56
CA LYS A 88 -3.83 -0.86 32.58
C LYS A 88 -2.53 -0.14 32.91
N PHE A 89 -2.31 1.03 32.31
CA PHE A 89 -1.26 1.94 32.76
C PHE A 89 -1.65 2.53 34.11
N ALA A 90 -0.74 2.48 35.09
CA ALA A 90 -0.98 2.97 36.44
C ALA A 90 -1.12 4.50 36.50
N ASP A 91 -0.50 5.23 35.55
CA ASP A 91 -0.56 6.69 35.48
C ASP A 91 -1.80 7.21 34.74
N ASP A 92 -2.37 6.42 33.82
CA ASP A 92 -3.60 6.75 33.10
C ASP A 92 -4.32 5.48 32.60
N ALA A 93 -5.30 4.99 33.37
CA ALA A 93 -6.07 3.80 33.05
C ALA A 93 -7.00 3.95 31.82
N SER A 94 -7.15 5.16 31.27
CA SER A 94 -7.94 5.40 30.06
C SER A 94 -7.20 5.03 28.77
N ILE A 95 -5.87 4.93 28.83
CA ILE A 95 -5.04 4.53 27.69
C ILE A 95 -5.23 3.02 27.45
N PRO A 96 -5.63 2.60 26.23
CA PRO A 96 -5.82 1.20 25.92
C PRO A 96 -4.45 0.51 25.82
N VAL A 97 -4.26 -0.57 26.59
CA VAL A 97 -3.03 -1.37 26.58
C VAL A 97 -3.13 -2.44 25.51
N ASP A 98 -2.07 -2.61 24.73
CA ASP A 98 -1.88 -3.75 23.83
C ASP A 98 -1.51 -4.97 24.68
N SER A 99 -2.49 -5.86 24.87
CA SER A 99 -2.31 -7.03 25.74
C SER A 99 -1.35 -8.05 25.15
N ASP A 100 -1.28 -8.17 23.81
CA ASP A 100 -0.37 -9.10 23.14
C ASP A 100 1.09 -8.69 23.35
N GLN A 101 1.37 -7.38 23.34
CA GLN A 101 2.70 -6.86 23.66
C GLN A 101 3.07 -7.14 25.12
N VAL A 102 2.14 -6.97 26.05
CA VAL A 102 2.39 -7.26 27.48
C VAL A 102 2.62 -8.74 27.70
N ASP A 103 1.81 -9.61 27.09
CA ASP A 103 1.96 -11.06 27.20
C ASP A 103 3.30 -11.53 26.62
N SER A 104 3.79 -10.88 25.55
CA SER A 104 5.13 -11.13 25.01
C SER A 104 6.24 -10.80 26.02
N LEU A 105 6.10 -9.71 26.79
CA LEU A 105 7.04 -9.35 27.87
C LEU A 105 7.03 -10.40 28.98
N ILE A 106 5.85 -10.79 29.46
CA ILE A 106 5.71 -11.75 30.55
C ILE A 106 6.16 -13.15 30.10
N GLY A 107 5.98 -13.50 28.82
CA GLY A 107 6.52 -14.75 28.26
C GLY A 107 8.05 -14.85 28.37
N SER A 108 8.77 -13.73 28.44
CA SER A 108 10.23 -13.71 28.51
C SER A 108 10.81 -14.07 29.88
N ILE A 109 9.99 -14.14 30.92
CA ILE A 109 10.45 -14.37 32.31
C ILE A 109 10.23 -15.79 32.85
N SER A 110 9.75 -16.70 32.01
CA SER A 110 9.41 -18.08 32.37
C SER A 110 10.14 -19.12 31.50
N PRO A 111 11.42 -19.44 31.76
CA PRO A 111 12.31 -18.89 32.78
C PRO A 111 13.24 -17.79 32.24
N VAL A 112 13.75 -16.95 33.13
CA VAL A 112 14.84 -16.02 32.83
C VAL A 112 16.17 -16.76 32.78
N LYS A 113 16.91 -16.57 31.68
CA LYS A 113 18.24 -17.17 31.47
C LYS A 113 19.29 -16.10 31.19
N ALA A 114 20.51 -16.35 31.66
CA ALA A 114 21.71 -15.59 31.38
C ALA A 114 22.69 -16.43 30.55
N SER A 115 23.57 -15.80 29.78
CA SER A 115 24.65 -16.50 29.07
C SER A 115 25.77 -16.93 30.03
N GLN A 116 26.00 -16.17 31.09
CA GLN A 116 27.07 -16.44 32.04
C GLN A 116 26.77 -15.89 33.43
N LYS A 117 27.24 -16.61 34.46
CA LYS A 117 27.36 -16.12 35.84
C LYS A 117 28.79 -15.60 36.07
N ILE A 118 28.93 -14.34 36.49
CA ILE A 118 30.24 -13.71 36.71
C ILE A 118 30.74 -14.03 38.12
N GLN A 119 31.97 -14.50 38.27
CA GLN A 119 32.51 -14.83 39.60
C GLN A 119 32.91 -13.56 40.36
N ALA A 120 32.40 -13.43 41.59
CA ALA A 120 32.49 -12.23 42.41
C ALA A 120 33.89 -11.85 42.94
N ALA A 121 34.93 -12.64 42.67
CA ALA A 121 36.18 -12.56 43.40
C ALA A 121 37.01 -11.28 43.15
N ASP A 122 36.82 -10.56 42.04
CA ASP A 122 37.73 -9.47 41.63
C ASP A 122 37.06 -8.22 41.04
N THR A 123 35.74 -8.05 41.15
CA THR A 123 35.04 -6.94 40.45
C THR A 123 33.92 -6.29 41.28
N SER A 124 33.75 -4.98 41.08
CA SER A 124 32.76 -4.13 41.73
C SER A 124 31.52 -3.94 40.84
N LEU A 125 30.36 -3.64 41.43
CA LEU A 125 29.15 -3.32 40.64
C LEU A 125 29.36 -2.13 39.70
N SER A 126 30.24 -1.19 40.05
CA SER A 126 30.61 -0.07 39.19
C SER A 126 31.32 -0.49 37.91
N ASP A 127 32.10 -1.58 37.92
CA ASP A 127 32.81 -2.08 36.72
C ASP A 127 31.83 -2.54 35.63
N TYR A 128 30.60 -2.84 36.02
CA TYR A 128 29.51 -3.29 35.15
C TYR A 128 28.40 -2.25 34.96
N GLY A 129 28.58 -1.03 35.47
CA GLY A 129 27.55 0.02 35.38
C GLY A 129 26.30 -0.25 36.25
N LEU A 130 26.40 -1.12 37.26
CA LEU A 130 25.28 -1.55 38.10
C LEU A 130 25.09 -0.72 39.37
N GLU A 131 26.05 0.15 39.70
CA GLU A 131 25.86 1.17 40.75
C GLU A 131 24.82 2.22 40.32
N ASN A 132 24.77 2.54 39.03
CA ASN A 132 23.79 3.44 38.43
C ASN A 132 23.19 2.76 37.18
N PRO A 133 22.30 1.77 37.35
CA PRO A 133 21.81 0.95 36.25
C PRO A 133 21.14 1.80 35.17
N GLU A 134 21.33 1.39 33.92
CA GLU A 134 20.71 2.03 32.76
C GLU A 134 19.22 1.70 32.65
N GLN A 135 18.82 0.54 33.18
CA GLN A 135 17.44 0.09 33.18
C GLN A 135 17.16 -0.78 34.40
N THR A 136 15.95 -0.64 34.97
CA THR A 136 15.42 -1.54 35.99
C THR A 136 14.06 -2.05 35.55
N VAL A 137 13.86 -3.36 35.63
CA VAL A 137 12.60 -4.03 35.32
C VAL A 137 12.14 -4.79 36.55
N THR A 138 10.91 -4.56 36.99
CA THR A 138 10.33 -5.21 38.16
C THR A 138 9.00 -5.84 37.80
N PHE A 139 8.85 -7.11 38.18
CA PHE A 139 7.58 -7.83 38.09
C PHE A 139 7.06 -8.08 39.49
N THR A 140 5.76 -7.88 39.70
CA THR A 140 5.09 -8.19 40.97
C THR A 140 4.03 -9.24 40.74
N THR A 141 4.08 -10.33 41.48
CA THR A 141 3.06 -11.39 41.44
C THR A 141 1.87 -11.09 42.34
N SER A 142 0.77 -11.80 42.13
CA SER A 142 -0.51 -11.60 42.82
C SER A 142 -0.46 -11.83 44.34
N ASP A 143 0.55 -12.55 44.82
CA ASP A 143 0.87 -12.73 46.25
C ASP A 143 1.69 -11.57 46.86
N GLY A 144 2.07 -10.59 46.04
CA GLY A 144 2.88 -9.43 46.43
C GLY A 144 4.39 -9.65 46.34
N GLN A 145 4.86 -10.81 45.88
CA GLN A 145 6.29 -11.05 45.67
C GLN A 145 6.82 -10.23 44.48
N THR A 146 7.97 -9.58 44.67
CA THR A 146 8.62 -8.74 43.65
C THR A 146 9.89 -9.39 43.11
N TYR A 147 10.10 -9.27 41.80
CA TYR A 147 11.25 -9.79 41.05
C TYR A 147 11.89 -8.63 40.29
N SER A 148 13.05 -8.15 40.74
CA SER A 148 13.72 -6.97 40.17
C SER A 148 14.99 -7.35 39.42
N PHE A 149 15.11 -6.88 38.18
CA PHE A 149 16.29 -7.00 37.33
C PHE A 149 16.86 -5.61 37.07
N LYS A 150 18.15 -5.42 37.34
CA LYS A 150 18.86 -4.16 37.03
C LYS A 150 19.89 -4.44 35.96
N PHE A 151 19.89 -3.66 34.90
CA PHE A 151 20.82 -3.78 33.77
C PHE A 151 21.74 -2.58 33.70
N GLY A 152 23.05 -2.86 33.60
CA GLY A 152 24.12 -1.87 33.47
C GLY A 152 24.69 -1.85 32.06
N SER A 153 26.01 -1.83 31.97
CA SER A 153 26.77 -1.74 30.73
C SER A 153 26.56 -2.94 29.81
N SER A 154 26.72 -2.72 28.50
CA SER A 154 26.70 -3.79 27.50
C SER A 154 27.83 -4.80 27.68
N VAL A 155 27.57 -6.06 27.37
CA VAL A 155 28.60 -7.10 27.33
C VAL A 155 29.41 -6.95 26.02
N PRO A 156 30.76 -6.91 26.06
CA PRO A 156 31.58 -6.85 24.85
C PRO A 156 31.35 -8.06 23.92
N ASP A 157 31.44 -7.82 22.61
CA ASP A 157 31.46 -8.79 21.50
C ASP A 157 30.21 -9.70 21.30
N ASN A 158 29.45 -9.99 22.36
CA ASN A 158 28.33 -10.95 22.34
C ASN A 158 26.94 -10.31 22.47
N GLY A 159 26.87 -8.98 22.61
CA GLY A 159 25.62 -8.26 22.86
C GLY A 159 25.02 -8.51 24.23
N GLY A 160 23.88 -7.89 24.53
CA GLY A 160 23.21 -7.99 25.82
C GLY A 160 23.81 -7.06 26.89
N LYS A 161 23.47 -7.31 28.15
CA LYS A 161 23.84 -6.43 29.27
C LYS A 161 24.30 -7.20 30.50
N TYR A 162 25.24 -6.63 31.24
CA TYR A 162 25.49 -7.06 32.60
C TYR A 162 24.30 -6.68 33.47
N GLY A 163 23.90 -7.58 34.38
CA GLY A 163 22.75 -7.35 35.23
C GLY A 163 22.79 -8.11 36.55
N VAL A 164 21.94 -7.68 37.48
CA VAL A 164 21.69 -8.35 38.77
C VAL A 164 20.20 -8.65 38.89
N TYR A 165 19.88 -9.73 39.61
CA TYR A 165 18.53 -10.09 40.01
C TYR A 165 18.43 -9.99 41.54
N GLY A 166 17.38 -9.32 42.03
CA GLY A 166 17.17 -9.06 43.46
C GLY A 166 18.18 -8.07 44.06
N ASP A 167 18.44 -8.21 45.35
CA ASP A 167 19.41 -7.41 46.10
C ASP A 167 20.80 -8.07 46.20
N ASP A 168 20.95 -9.25 45.60
CA ASP A 168 22.22 -9.97 45.59
C ASP A 168 23.25 -9.28 44.69
N ALA A 169 24.51 -9.20 45.15
CA ALA A 169 25.62 -8.68 44.35
C ALA A 169 26.07 -9.63 43.22
N GLN A 170 25.30 -10.68 42.92
CA GLN A 170 25.65 -11.66 41.89
C GLN A 170 25.39 -11.09 40.50
N VAL A 171 26.47 -10.80 39.77
CA VAL A 171 26.41 -10.29 38.40
C VAL A 171 26.24 -11.43 37.40
N TYR A 172 25.34 -11.22 36.43
CA TYR A 172 25.10 -12.09 35.28
C TYR A 172 25.35 -11.33 33.98
N ALA A 173 25.75 -12.05 32.93
CA ALA A 173 25.68 -11.56 31.56
C ALA A 173 24.34 -12.03 30.96
N PHE A 174 23.39 -11.12 30.78
CA PHE A 174 22.12 -11.42 30.14
C PHE A 174 22.25 -11.33 28.62
N THR A 175 21.52 -12.19 27.91
CA THR A 175 21.56 -12.24 26.44
C THR A 175 20.92 -11.00 25.83
N GLU A 176 21.36 -10.60 24.64
CA GLU A 176 20.70 -9.54 23.87
C GLU A 176 19.22 -9.84 23.63
N THR A 177 18.88 -11.10 23.34
CA THR A 177 17.49 -11.55 23.13
C THR A 177 16.60 -11.29 24.35
N PHE A 178 17.12 -11.42 25.58
CA PHE A 178 16.36 -11.12 26.78
C PHE A 178 16.31 -9.60 27.04
N CYS A 179 17.45 -8.92 27.04
CA CYS A 179 17.51 -7.48 27.34
C CYS A 179 16.69 -6.65 26.35
N SER A 180 16.71 -6.99 25.06
CA SER A 180 15.96 -6.27 24.02
C SER A 180 14.44 -6.39 24.17
N LYS A 181 13.91 -7.36 24.91
CA LYS A 181 12.48 -7.42 25.24
C LYS A 181 12.02 -6.21 26.03
N PHE A 182 12.92 -5.59 26.79
CA PHE A 182 12.61 -4.42 27.61
C PHE A 182 13.07 -3.11 26.98
N ASP A 183 13.61 -3.13 25.76
CA ASP A 183 13.86 -1.93 24.97
C ASP A 183 12.56 -1.47 24.30
N ILE A 184 11.61 -1.08 25.14
CA ILE A 184 10.26 -0.69 24.75
C ILE A 184 9.96 0.73 25.18
N THR A 185 8.99 1.35 24.52
CA THR A 185 8.47 2.65 24.90
C THR A 185 7.07 2.51 25.48
N LYS A 186 6.60 3.51 26.22
CA LYS A 186 5.19 3.53 26.66
C LYS A 186 4.24 3.37 25.47
N ASN A 187 4.54 4.03 24.35
CA ASN A 187 3.68 4.03 23.16
C ASN A 187 3.64 2.68 22.43
N SER A 188 4.69 1.86 22.51
CA SER A 188 4.67 0.51 21.90
C SER A 188 3.77 -0.47 22.66
N LEU A 189 3.33 -0.11 23.88
CA LEU A 189 2.40 -0.89 24.70
C LEU A 189 0.96 -0.36 24.61
N ILE A 190 0.72 0.66 23.79
CA ILE A 190 -0.62 1.20 23.57
C ILE A 190 -1.24 0.48 22.38
N GLN A 191 -2.49 0.03 22.53
CA GLN A 191 -3.25 -0.60 21.45
C GLN A 191 -3.28 0.34 20.24
N LYS A 192 -2.77 -0.14 19.10
CA LYS A 192 -2.77 0.63 17.85
C LYS A 192 -4.19 0.76 17.31
N ASP A 193 -4.50 1.91 16.73
CA ASP A 193 -5.68 2.08 15.90
C ASP A 193 -5.56 1.17 14.68
N THR A 194 -6.68 0.63 14.22
CA THR A 194 -6.76 -0.21 13.02
C THR A 194 -7.68 0.42 12.00
N ILE A 195 -7.34 0.27 10.72
CA ILE A 195 -8.28 0.50 9.63
C ILE A 195 -8.92 -0.84 9.32
N ASP A 196 -10.26 -0.89 9.32
CA ASP A 196 -10.99 -2.11 8.96
C ASP A 196 -10.53 -2.62 7.59
N SER A 197 -10.39 -3.94 7.44
CA SER A 197 -10.20 -4.54 6.12
C SER A 197 -11.39 -4.19 5.22
N ILE A 198 -11.08 -3.72 4.02
CA ILE A 198 -12.07 -3.27 3.05
C ILE A 198 -12.18 -4.30 1.94
N ASP A 199 -13.37 -4.89 1.77
CA ASP A 199 -13.69 -5.63 0.56
C ASP A 199 -13.75 -4.64 -0.62
N SER A 200 -12.86 -4.81 -1.60
CA SER A 200 -12.74 -3.91 -2.75
C SER A 200 -14.02 -3.87 -3.60
N GLU A 201 -14.90 -4.87 -3.49
CA GLU A 201 -16.22 -4.88 -4.14
C GLU A 201 -17.19 -3.86 -3.52
N TYR A 202 -16.94 -3.41 -2.29
CA TYR A 202 -17.72 -2.38 -1.59
C TYR A 202 -17.04 -1.02 -1.53
N LEU A 203 -15.84 -0.91 -2.11
CA LEU A 203 -15.16 0.35 -2.26
C LEU A 203 -15.95 1.26 -3.22
N THR A 204 -16.24 2.49 -2.79
CA THR A 204 -17.08 3.44 -3.54
C THR A 204 -16.37 4.72 -3.91
N SER A 205 -15.34 5.14 -3.17
CA SER A 205 -14.57 6.32 -3.52
C SER A 205 -13.17 6.28 -2.94
N ILE A 206 -12.22 6.80 -3.72
CA ILE A 206 -10.86 7.15 -3.31
C ILE A 206 -10.65 8.61 -3.68
N GLU A 207 -10.27 9.45 -2.73
CA GLU A 207 -9.83 10.82 -2.98
C GLU A 207 -8.47 11.07 -2.33
N VAL A 208 -7.56 11.64 -3.13
CA VAL A 208 -6.22 12.03 -2.71
C VAL A 208 -6.06 13.52 -2.89
N LYS A 209 -5.73 14.22 -1.82
CA LYS A 209 -5.45 15.66 -1.79
C LYS A 209 -4.00 15.88 -1.41
N ASN A 210 -3.31 16.74 -2.15
CA ASN A 210 -1.98 17.23 -1.81
C ASN A 210 -2.08 18.72 -1.51
N LYS A 211 -1.68 19.14 -0.31
CA LYS A 211 -1.80 20.54 0.17
C LYS A 211 -3.20 21.14 -0.07
N GLY A 212 -4.23 20.37 0.28
CA GLY A 212 -5.64 20.75 0.12
C GLY A 212 -6.19 20.72 -1.31
N VAL A 213 -5.39 20.38 -2.32
CA VAL A 213 -5.83 20.25 -3.72
C VAL A 213 -6.08 18.79 -4.05
N SER A 214 -7.30 18.43 -4.45
CA SER A 214 -7.62 17.07 -4.95
C SER A 214 -6.83 16.79 -6.22
N THR A 215 -5.82 15.93 -6.11
CA THR A 215 -4.95 15.50 -7.22
C THR A 215 -5.48 14.25 -7.91
N PHE A 216 -6.20 13.41 -7.18
CA PHE A 216 -6.89 12.24 -7.71
C PHE A 216 -8.24 12.10 -6.99
N LYS A 217 -9.29 11.76 -7.74
CA LYS A 217 -10.59 11.40 -7.19
C LYS A 217 -11.24 10.42 -8.14
N ALA A 218 -11.56 9.25 -7.61
CA ALA A 218 -12.38 8.27 -8.26
C ALA A 218 -13.62 7.96 -7.41
N GLU A 219 -14.74 7.72 -8.08
CA GLU A 219 -15.99 7.34 -7.43
C GLU A 219 -16.82 6.40 -8.29
N VAL A 220 -17.55 5.50 -7.64
CA VAL A 220 -18.57 4.65 -8.27
C VAL A 220 -19.83 5.49 -8.49
N VAL A 221 -20.33 5.52 -9.72
CA VAL A 221 -21.57 6.19 -10.09
C VAL A 221 -22.66 5.20 -10.51
N PRO A 222 -23.95 5.57 -10.41
CA PRO A 222 -25.06 4.80 -10.98
C PRO A 222 -24.94 4.57 -12.50
N ASP A 223 -25.70 3.63 -13.03
CA ASP A 223 -25.63 3.23 -14.45
C ASP A 223 -25.99 4.37 -15.42
N ASP A 224 -26.90 5.27 -15.03
CA ASP A 224 -27.33 6.42 -15.82
C ASP A 224 -26.34 7.61 -15.80
N GLU A 225 -25.36 7.57 -14.90
CA GLU A 225 -24.29 8.56 -14.78
C GLU A 225 -22.93 8.07 -15.33
N LYS A 226 -22.89 6.82 -15.83
CA LYS A 226 -21.69 6.25 -16.45
C LYS A 226 -21.16 7.12 -17.58
N ILE A 227 -19.84 7.17 -17.67
CA ILE A 227 -19.14 7.84 -18.78
C ILE A 227 -18.93 6.88 -19.95
N ASP A 228 -18.78 5.59 -19.62
CA ASP A 228 -18.50 4.46 -20.50
C ASP A 228 -19.35 3.26 -20.08
N ALA A 229 -19.65 2.34 -21.00
CA ALA A 229 -20.47 1.17 -20.78
C ALA A 229 -19.88 0.21 -19.72
N TYR A 230 -18.56 0.05 -19.69
CA TYR A 230 -17.91 -1.10 -19.03
C TYR A 230 -17.59 -0.90 -17.56
N THR A 231 -17.66 0.33 -17.05
CA THR A 231 -17.31 0.62 -15.66
C THR A 231 -18.27 1.61 -15.04
N ASN A 232 -18.56 1.41 -13.76
CA ASN A 232 -19.22 2.43 -12.93
C ASN A 232 -18.21 3.37 -12.26
N TRP A 233 -16.91 3.11 -12.35
CA TRP A 233 -15.91 4.01 -11.81
C TRP A 233 -15.68 5.18 -12.75
N ILE A 234 -15.73 6.38 -12.21
CA ILE A 234 -15.30 7.60 -12.89
C ILE A 234 -14.13 8.22 -12.15
N ILE A 235 -13.23 8.85 -12.90
CA ILE A 235 -12.12 9.64 -12.41
C ILE A 235 -12.42 11.11 -12.70
N SER A 236 -12.70 11.87 -11.65
CA SER A 236 -13.13 13.28 -11.75
C SER A 236 -12.03 14.29 -11.46
N LYS A 237 -10.86 13.84 -10.97
CA LYS A 237 -9.65 14.66 -10.79
C LYS A 237 -8.43 13.95 -11.38
N PRO A 238 -7.49 14.71 -11.99
CA PRO A 238 -7.43 16.17 -12.04
C PRO A 238 -8.16 16.81 -13.24
N TYR A 239 -8.93 16.02 -14.01
CA TYR A 239 -9.50 16.46 -15.28
C TYR A 239 -10.70 17.40 -15.14
N LYS A 240 -10.90 18.26 -16.16
CA LYS A 240 -12.03 19.20 -16.20
C LYS A 240 -13.39 18.49 -16.33
N LYS A 241 -13.43 17.38 -17.05
CA LYS A 241 -14.58 16.47 -17.11
C LYS A 241 -14.09 15.11 -16.64
N ALA A 242 -15.00 14.34 -16.06
CA ALA A 242 -14.66 13.01 -15.61
C ALA A 242 -14.35 12.09 -16.80
N LEU A 243 -13.56 11.06 -16.53
CA LEU A 243 -13.21 9.99 -17.46
C LEU A 243 -13.59 8.66 -16.82
N ALA A 244 -13.81 7.62 -17.61
CA ALA A 244 -14.06 6.29 -17.08
C ALA A 244 -12.79 5.74 -16.41
N GLY A 245 -12.94 5.02 -15.30
CA GLY A 245 -11.88 4.24 -14.70
C GLY A 245 -11.51 3.03 -15.57
N SER A 246 -10.31 2.51 -15.41
CA SER A 246 -9.85 1.32 -16.12
C SER A 246 -10.61 0.07 -15.68
N SER A 247 -10.76 -0.88 -16.58
CA SER A 247 -11.21 -2.25 -16.29
C SER A 247 -10.05 -3.27 -16.30
N THR A 248 -8.80 -2.82 -16.31
CA THR A 248 -7.60 -3.66 -16.27
C THR A 248 -7.19 -4.00 -14.83
N ASN A 249 -6.26 -4.96 -14.67
CA ASN A 249 -5.70 -5.33 -13.36
C ASN A 249 -4.96 -4.17 -12.66
N ASP A 250 -4.56 -3.13 -13.39
CA ASP A 250 -3.97 -1.93 -12.80
C ASP A 250 -4.97 -1.22 -11.88
N TRP A 251 -6.26 -1.26 -12.22
CA TRP A 251 -7.32 -0.72 -11.39
C TRP A 251 -7.42 -1.45 -10.04
N THR A 252 -7.40 -2.78 -10.05
CA THR A 252 -7.38 -3.58 -8.81
C THR A 252 -6.15 -3.26 -7.97
N THR A 253 -4.97 -3.21 -8.61
CA THR A 253 -3.71 -2.88 -7.91
C THR A 253 -3.76 -1.50 -7.25
N LEU A 254 -4.41 -0.52 -7.91
CA LEU A 254 -4.66 0.78 -7.30
C LEU A 254 -5.55 0.63 -6.06
N GLN A 255 -6.68 -0.06 -6.17
CA GLN A 255 -7.62 -0.23 -5.07
C GLN A 255 -6.98 -0.90 -3.85
N ASP A 256 -6.17 -1.95 -4.07
CA ASP A 256 -5.46 -2.68 -3.01
C ASP A 256 -4.58 -1.75 -2.16
N SER A 257 -3.97 -0.74 -2.79
CA SER A 257 -3.15 0.27 -2.10
C SER A 257 -3.95 1.12 -1.11
N PHE A 258 -5.28 1.13 -1.20
CA PHE A 258 -6.19 1.88 -0.32
C PHE A 258 -7.07 0.98 0.57
N THR A 259 -7.19 -0.32 0.28
CA THR A 259 -7.98 -1.27 1.08
C THR A 259 -7.17 -1.99 2.15
N ASP A 260 -5.86 -2.17 1.95
CA ASP A 260 -4.97 -2.92 2.84
C ASP A 260 -4.01 -2.00 3.63
N VAL A 261 -4.51 -0.87 4.11
CA VAL A 261 -3.69 0.13 4.80
C VAL A 261 -3.44 -0.25 6.26
N THR A 262 -2.17 -0.33 6.64
CA THR A 262 -1.73 -0.57 8.02
C THR A 262 -0.94 0.62 8.56
N LEU A 263 -1.16 0.94 9.84
CA LEU A 263 -0.41 1.98 10.53
C LEU A 263 0.88 1.39 11.12
N GLY A 264 1.98 2.12 11.02
CA GLY A 264 3.26 1.74 11.61
C GLY A 264 3.32 1.98 13.11
N ASP A 265 4.46 2.43 13.61
CA ASP A 265 4.65 2.65 15.04
C ASP A 265 3.93 3.89 15.54
N LEU A 266 3.36 3.79 16.75
CA LEU A 266 2.76 4.91 17.45
C LEU A 266 3.86 5.81 18.01
N VAL A 267 3.96 7.03 17.48
CA VAL A 267 4.94 8.04 17.88
C VAL A 267 4.45 8.84 19.07
N GLU A 268 3.16 9.19 19.11
CA GLU A 268 2.56 9.95 20.22
C GLU A 268 1.06 9.67 20.31
N TYR A 269 0.61 9.16 21.46
CA TYR A 269 -0.80 8.97 21.77
C TYR A 269 -1.46 10.32 22.15
N GLY A 270 -2.63 10.62 21.59
CA GLY A 270 -3.43 11.79 21.97
C GLY A 270 -2.68 13.13 21.87
N SER A 271 -1.91 13.35 20.80
CA SER A 271 -1.02 14.50 20.68
C SER A 271 -1.78 15.83 20.71
N LYS A 272 -1.42 16.69 21.68
CA LYS A 272 -1.92 18.08 21.76
C LYS A 272 -1.15 19.05 20.85
N LYS A 273 -0.12 18.57 20.13
CA LYS A 273 0.83 19.40 19.39
C LYS A 273 1.06 18.91 17.96
N LEU A 274 -0.01 18.55 17.25
CA LEU A 274 0.02 18.03 15.88
C LEU A 274 0.84 18.87 14.88
N LYS A 275 0.91 20.19 15.09
CA LYS A 275 1.68 21.11 14.24
C LYS A 275 3.16 20.73 14.10
N LYS A 276 3.78 20.15 15.14
CA LYS A 276 5.20 19.74 15.07
C LYS A 276 5.43 18.60 14.07
N TYR A 277 4.37 17.84 13.76
CA TYR A 277 4.37 16.76 12.77
C TYR A 277 3.79 17.17 11.42
N GLY A 278 3.27 18.39 11.27
CA GLY A 278 2.55 18.78 10.05
C GLY A 278 1.16 18.13 9.91
N LEU A 279 0.54 17.72 11.03
CA LEU A 279 -0.73 16.97 11.05
C LEU A 279 -1.95 17.79 11.48
N THR A 280 -1.94 19.10 11.23
CA THR A 280 -3.09 19.97 11.53
C THR A 280 -4.20 19.79 10.49
N ASP A 281 -5.47 19.79 10.91
CA ASP A 281 -6.62 19.68 9.99
C ASP A 281 -6.65 20.74 8.90
N ALA A 282 -6.13 21.94 9.19
CA ALA A 282 -6.20 23.06 8.27
C ALA A 282 -5.19 23.00 7.11
N ASP A 283 -4.09 22.24 7.26
CA ASP A 283 -2.98 22.23 6.30
C ASP A 283 -2.12 20.95 6.41
N PRO A 284 -2.69 19.76 6.16
CA PRO A 284 -1.88 18.55 6.06
C PRO A 284 -1.08 18.55 4.75
N ALA A 285 0.08 17.87 4.74
CA ALA A 285 0.87 17.71 3.52
C ALA A 285 0.10 16.90 2.46
N GLY A 286 -0.68 15.92 2.91
CA GLY A 286 -1.64 15.17 2.10
C GLY A 286 -2.84 14.70 2.92
N GLU A 287 -3.96 14.43 2.25
CA GLU A 287 -5.17 13.84 2.83
C GLU A 287 -5.65 12.73 1.87
N ILE A 288 -5.87 11.54 2.40
CA ILE A 288 -6.42 10.39 1.67
C ILE A 288 -7.76 10.06 2.31
N GLU A 289 -8.84 10.18 1.55
CA GLU A 289 -10.19 9.86 1.96
C GLU A 289 -10.70 8.64 1.18
N VAL A 290 -11.13 7.61 1.90
CA VAL A 290 -11.66 6.38 1.32
C VAL A 290 -13.06 6.14 1.85
N LYS A 291 -14.00 5.87 0.95
CA LYS A 291 -15.40 5.57 1.28
C LYS A 291 -15.78 4.20 0.75
N TYR A 292 -16.46 3.44 1.59
CA TYR A 292 -16.95 2.11 1.27
C TYR A 292 -18.20 1.84 2.09
N PHE A 293 -18.79 0.67 1.94
CA PHE A 293 -19.83 0.21 2.86
C PHE A 293 -19.57 -1.24 3.27
N ALA A 294 -20.16 -1.64 4.38
CA ALA A 294 -20.31 -3.04 4.74
C ALA A 294 -21.78 -3.45 4.56
N VAL A 295 -22.02 -4.75 4.47
CA VAL A 295 -23.36 -5.33 4.49
C VAL A 295 -23.60 -6.05 5.83
N PRO A 296 -24.85 -6.13 6.32
CA PRO A 296 -25.16 -6.90 7.52
C PRO A 296 -24.77 -8.38 7.41
N ASP A 297 -24.46 -9.00 8.55
CA ASP A 297 -24.15 -10.43 8.60
C ASP A 297 -25.27 -11.27 7.99
N GLY A 298 -24.89 -12.21 7.12
CA GLY A 298 -25.84 -13.07 6.40
C GLY A 298 -26.52 -12.41 5.20
N TYR A 299 -26.17 -11.17 4.85
CA TYR A 299 -26.62 -10.56 3.60
C TYR A 299 -26.13 -11.38 2.40
N THR A 300 -27.08 -11.85 1.59
CA THR A 300 -26.80 -12.51 0.33
C THR A 300 -26.87 -11.49 -0.79
N MET A 301 -25.76 -11.33 -1.50
CA MET A 301 -25.73 -10.52 -2.71
C MET A 301 -26.84 -10.94 -3.68
N PRO A 302 -27.64 -10.00 -4.20
CA PRO A 302 -28.51 -10.30 -5.32
C PRO A 302 -27.64 -10.87 -6.44
N SER A 303 -27.96 -12.08 -6.92
CA SER A 303 -27.25 -12.66 -8.05
C SER A 303 -27.33 -11.68 -9.21
N ALA A 304 -26.21 -11.09 -9.59
CA ALA A 304 -26.07 -10.59 -10.95
C ALA A 304 -26.33 -11.80 -11.84
N THR A 305 -27.28 -11.70 -12.77
CA THR A 305 -27.29 -12.62 -13.91
C THR A 305 -25.88 -12.61 -14.51
N GLU A 306 -25.27 -13.79 -14.52
CA GLU A 306 -23.86 -14.14 -14.76
C GLU A 306 -22.99 -13.09 -15.47
N ALA A 307 -21.95 -12.60 -14.79
CA ALA A 307 -20.78 -12.05 -15.47
C ALA A 307 -19.91 -13.24 -15.94
N PRO A 308 -19.53 -13.34 -17.23
CA PRO A 308 -18.66 -14.40 -17.67
C PRO A 308 -17.23 -14.12 -17.21
N THR A 309 -16.65 -15.12 -16.55
CA THR A 309 -15.21 -15.30 -16.43
C THR A 309 -14.63 -15.53 -17.84
N ASP A 310 -14.16 -14.50 -18.52
CA ASP A 310 -12.92 -14.62 -19.28
C ASP A 310 -12.31 -13.28 -19.67
N SER A 311 -11.03 -13.13 -19.31
CA SER A 311 -10.14 -12.09 -19.79
C SER A 311 -9.71 -12.44 -21.21
N SER A 312 -10.55 -12.18 -22.21
CA SER A 312 -10.17 -11.96 -23.63
C SER A 312 -11.35 -12.14 -24.60
N SER A 313 -12.34 -11.25 -24.62
CA SER A 313 -13.14 -11.06 -25.85
C SER A 313 -13.87 -9.72 -25.89
N ARG A 314 -13.47 -8.86 -26.83
CA ARG A 314 -14.21 -7.67 -27.26
C ARG A 314 -15.32 -8.12 -28.24
N THR A 315 -16.44 -8.66 -27.75
CA THR A 315 -17.62 -8.92 -28.59
C THR A 315 -18.95 -8.67 -27.87
N THR A 316 -19.64 -7.64 -28.35
CA THR A 316 -21.10 -7.46 -28.56
C THR A 316 -22.11 -8.20 -27.68
N GLY A 317 -22.94 -7.41 -26.98
CA GLY A 317 -24.32 -7.72 -26.61
C GLY A 317 -24.55 -8.02 -25.12
N GLU A 318 -25.21 -7.09 -24.42
CA GLU A 318 -25.84 -7.24 -23.08
C GLU A 318 -24.95 -7.52 -21.86
N ASN A 319 -23.67 -7.12 -21.85
CA ASN A 319 -22.81 -7.18 -20.65
C ASN A 319 -22.79 -5.85 -19.88
N ASN A 320 -23.91 -5.45 -19.26
CA ASN A 320 -23.89 -4.42 -18.22
C ASN A 320 -23.26 -5.02 -16.96
N ILE A 321 -21.93 -5.05 -16.87
CA ILE A 321 -21.25 -5.35 -15.60
C ILE A 321 -21.65 -4.23 -14.64
N LYS A 322 -22.65 -4.52 -13.81
CA LYS A 322 -23.03 -3.66 -12.69
C LYS A 322 -21.94 -3.82 -11.64
N ASN A 323 -21.25 -2.73 -11.31
CA ASN A 323 -20.40 -2.73 -10.14
C ASN A 323 -21.23 -3.21 -8.95
N LYS A 324 -20.73 -4.19 -8.20
CA LYS A 324 -21.46 -4.83 -7.10
C LYS A 324 -21.94 -3.82 -6.06
N ALA A 325 -21.21 -2.71 -5.89
CA ALA A 325 -21.66 -1.58 -5.09
C ALA A 325 -23.07 -1.09 -5.48
N ASN A 326 -23.39 -1.03 -6.77
CA ASN A 326 -24.68 -0.58 -7.28
C ASN A 326 -25.80 -1.64 -7.19
N LEU A 327 -25.46 -2.89 -6.89
CA LEU A 327 -26.44 -3.96 -6.66
C LEU A 327 -27.02 -3.94 -5.24
N VAL A 328 -26.29 -3.36 -4.28
CA VAL A 328 -26.72 -3.29 -2.88
C VAL A 328 -27.63 -2.08 -2.67
N PRO A 329 -28.89 -2.27 -2.26
CA PRO A 329 -29.78 -1.14 -1.94
C PRO A 329 -29.22 -0.28 -0.82
N GLU A 330 -29.34 1.05 -0.91
CA GLU A 330 -28.80 1.99 0.09
C GLU A 330 -29.26 1.68 1.53
N LYS A 331 -30.51 1.24 1.71
CA LYS A 331 -31.07 0.83 3.02
C LYS A 331 -30.33 -0.33 3.69
N ASP A 332 -29.62 -1.15 2.91
CA ASP A 332 -28.89 -2.32 3.37
C ASP A 332 -27.38 -2.05 3.47
N ARG A 333 -26.93 -0.81 3.21
CA ARG A 333 -25.52 -0.40 3.31
C ARG A 333 -25.23 0.18 4.69
N ILE A 334 -24.14 -0.29 5.29
CA ILE A 334 -23.52 0.31 6.47
C ILE A 334 -22.34 1.13 5.97
N ASN A 335 -22.57 2.41 5.69
CA ASN A 335 -21.55 3.30 5.14
C ASN A 335 -20.38 3.47 6.12
N LYS A 336 -19.16 3.30 5.62
CA LYS A 336 -17.91 3.42 6.35
C LYS A 336 -16.88 4.21 5.54
N GLY A 337 -15.79 4.57 6.19
CA GLY A 337 -14.69 5.24 5.54
C GLY A 337 -13.61 5.61 6.53
N TYR A 338 -12.43 5.91 6.00
CA TYR A 338 -11.36 6.50 6.78
C TYR A 338 -10.83 7.75 6.08
N THR A 339 -10.24 8.64 6.86
CA THR A 339 -9.46 9.76 6.32
C THR A 339 -8.10 9.76 7.00
N LEU A 340 -7.06 9.50 6.21
CA LEU A 340 -5.67 9.52 6.64
C LEU A 340 -5.06 10.89 6.32
N LEU A 341 -4.61 11.59 7.35
CA LEU A 341 -3.86 12.83 7.20
C LEU A 341 -2.37 12.54 7.20
N VAL A 342 -1.66 13.16 6.27
CA VAL A 342 -0.23 13.00 6.06
C VAL A 342 0.51 14.26 6.49
N GLY A 343 1.51 14.09 7.34
CA GLY A 343 2.34 15.15 7.87
C GLY A 343 3.71 15.23 7.20
N ASN A 344 4.67 15.71 7.97
CA ASN A 344 6.06 15.83 7.56
C ASN A 344 6.73 14.46 7.47
N LYS A 345 7.79 14.38 6.64
CA LYS A 345 8.74 13.26 6.68
C LYS A 345 9.49 13.26 8.02
N THR A 346 9.85 12.07 8.50
CA THR A 346 10.77 11.90 9.61
C THR A 346 12.16 12.46 9.26
N LYS A 347 12.99 12.74 10.28
CA LYS A 347 14.31 13.38 10.07
C LYS A 347 15.26 12.55 9.21
N ASP A 348 15.16 11.23 9.29
CA ASP A 348 15.91 10.28 8.47
C ASP A 348 15.32 10.14 7.05
N GLY A 349 14.10 10.64 6.82
CA GLY A 349 13.41 10.60 5.54
C GLY A 349 12.78 9.26 5.17
N ASN A 350 12.81 8.26 6.05
CA ASN A 350 12.32 6.90 5.76
C ASN A 350 10.81 6.74 5.91
N ASN A 351 10.19 7.59 6.73
CA ASN A 351 8.77 7.53 7.05
C ASN A 351 8.12 8.91 6.96
N PHE A 352 6.80 8.93 6.95
CA PHE A 352 5.99 10.10 7.26
C PHE A 352 5.28 9.93 8.59
N TYR A 353 5.00 11.05 9.25
CA TYR A 353 3.99 11.07 10.30
C TYR A 353 2.59 11.05 9.66
N VAL A 354 1.71 10.20 10.17
CA VAL A 354 0.31 10.12 9.73
C VAL A 354 -0.64 10.07 10.92
N ARG A 355 -1.92 10.38 10.70
CA ARG A 355 -2.99 10.10 11.67
C ARG A 355 -4.33 9.85 10.98
N LEU A 356 -5.21 9.13 11.66
CA LEU A 356 -6.62 9.11 11.31
C LEU A 356 -7.27 10.44 11.74
N LYS A 357 -8.17 10.96 10.91
CA LYS A 357 -8.76 12.29 11.10
C LYS A 357 -9.61 12.41 12.37
N ASP A 358 -10.22 11.31 12.78
CA ASP A 358 -11.11 11.18 13.94
C ASP A 358 -10.37 11.19 15.30
N ASN A 359 -9.04 11.05 15.29
CA ASN A 359 -8.25 11.04 16.50
C ASN A 359 -6.96 11.89 16.41
N HIS A 360 -6.20 11.89 17.51
CA HIS A 360 -4.96 12.66 17.66
C HIS A 360 -3.73 11.77 17.86
N ASN A 361 -3.82 10.49 17.53
CA ASN A 361 -2.72 9.54 17.61
C ASN A 361 -1.83 9.71 16.38
N VAL A 362 -0.52 9.84 16.61
CA VAL A 362 0.46 10.08 15.54
C VAL A 362 1.22 8.79 15.29
N TYR A 363 1.11 8.27 14.07
CA TYR A 363 1.76 7.05 13.62
C TYR A 363 2.86 7.34 12.61
N LEU A 364 3.71 6.34 12.36
CA LEU A 364 4.58 6.30 11.20
C LEU A 364 3.91 5.55 10.04
N MET A 365 4.26 5.94 8.82
CA MET A 365 4.00 5.16 7.62
C MET A 365 5.22 5.23 6.70
N ALA A 366 5.57 4.10 6.09
CA ALA A 366 6.72 3.99 5.20
C ALA A 366 6.60 4.99 4.05
N LYS A 367 7.71 5.66 3.72
CA LYS A 367 7.76 6.68 2.67
C LYS A 367 7.24 6.13 1.33
N ASP A 368 7.73 4.97 0.91
CA ASP A 368 7.42 4.43 -0.42
C ASP A 368 5.94 4.07 -0.57
N THR A 369 5.34 3.48 0.46
CA THR A 369 3.90 3.20 0.53
C THR A 369 3.08 4.49 0.44
N LEU A 370 3.44 5.51 1.21
CA LEU A 370 2.63 6.73 1.25
C LEU A 370 2.84 7.60 0.01
N GLU A 371 4.04 7.63 -0.56
CA GLU A 371 4.30 8.34 -1.81
C GLU A 371 3.50 7.72 -2.96
N SER A 372 3.40 6.39 -3.06
CA SER A 372 2.58 5.75 -4.10
C SER A 372 1.09 6.13 -3.98
N MET A 373 0.55 6.18 -2.76
CA MET A 373 -0.82 6.62 -2.50
C MET A 373 -1.04 8.12 -2.80
N LEU A 374 -0.03 8.97 -2.59
CA LEU A 374 -0.14 10.42 -2.79
C LEU A 374 0.10 10.86 -4.25
N THR A 375 0.80 10.04 -5.04
CA THR A 375 1.17 10.35 -6.43
C THR A 375 0.44 9.49 -7.46
N VAL A 376 -0.78 9.06 -7.16
CA VAL A 376 -1.64 8.32 -8.10
C VAL A 376 -1.77 9.09 -9.42
N ASP A 377 -1.36 8.46 -10.52
CA ASP A 377 -1.52 9.00 -11.86
C ASP A 377 -2.88 8.61 -12.44
N ALA A 378 -3.79 9.58 -12.52
CA ALA A 378 -5.11 9.41 -13.09
C ALA A 378 -5.10 8.85 -14.53
N TYR A 379 -4.03 9.08 -15.30
CA TYR A 379 -3.93 8.56 -16.66
C TYR A 379 -3.64 7.07 -16.71
N THR A 380 -2.79 6.57 -15.80
CA THR A 380 -2.54 5.12 -15.68
C THR A 380 -3.83 4.34 -15.42
N TYR A 381 -4.75 4.92 -14.66
CA TYR A 381 -5.92 4.21 -14.15
C TYR A 381 -7.24 4.56 -14.84
N MET A 382 -7.24 5.37 -15.89
CA MET A 382 -8.44 5.61 -16.70
C MET A 382 -8.59 4.56 -17.81
N ASP A 383 -9.78 4.45 -18.38
CA ASP A 383 -9.96 3.78 -19.67
C ASP A 383 -9.27 4.59 -20.78
N HIS A 384 -8.39 3.93 -21.55
CA HIS A 384 -7.65 4.56 -22.65
C HIS A 384 -8.48 4.64 -23.93
N SER A 385 -9.64 4.01 -24.00
CA SER A 385 -10.52 4.06 -25.18
C SER A 385 -10.96 5.50 -25.47
N ILE A 386 -10.70 5.98 -26.69
CA ILE A 386 -11.14 7.34 -27.08
C ILE A 386 -12.67 7.37 -27.17
N TYR A 387 -13.27 6.31 -27.71
CA TYR A 387 -14.72 6.13 -27.77
C TYR A 387 -15.07 4.64 -27.89
N SER A 388 -15.95 4.16 -27.02
CA SER A 388 -16.13 2.76 -26.64
C SER A 388 -17.60 2.32 -26.65
N THR A 389 -18.50 3.17 -27.14
CA THR A 389 -19.90 2.79 -27.36
C THR A 389 -20.00 1.97 -28.65
N LEU A 390 -20.82 0.92 -28.69
CA LEU A 390 -21.02 0.15 -29.92
C LEU A 390 -21.80 0.98 -30.95
N ALA A 391 -21.55 0.73 -32.25
CA ALA A 391 -22.32 1.39 -33.31
C ALA A 391 -23.83 1.13 -33.17
N THR A 392 -24.19 -0.06 -32.68
CA THR A 392 -25.56 -0.49 -32.42
C THR A 392 -26.16 0.09 -31.13
N ASP A 393 -25.44 0.93 -30.40
CA ASP A 393 -25.94 1.58 -29.18
C ASP A 393 -26.09 3.10 -29.36
N ILE A 394 -25.85 3.60 -30.57
CA ILE A 394 -26.00 5.01 -30.97
C ILE A 394 -26.98 5.18 -32.12
N ASP A 395 -27.49 6.40 -32.29
CA ASP A 395 -28.41 6.77 -33.37
C ASP A 395 -27.67 7.06 -34.68
N GLY A 396 -26.36 7.27 -34.63
CA GLY A 396 -25.55 7.58 -35.80
C GLY A 396 -24.28 8.35 -35.46
N TYR A 397 -23.58 8.80 -36.50
CA TYR A 397 -22.42 9.66 -36.35
C TYR A 397 -22.15 10.51 -37.59
N ASP A 398 -21.62 11.71 -37.37
CA ASP A 398 -21.15 12.62 -38.41
C ASP A 398 -19.62 12.67 -38.44
N VAL A 399 -19.04 12.46 -39.62
CA VAL A 399 -17.60 12.56 -39.87
C VAL A 399 -17.29 13.79 -40.73
N THR A 400 -16.30 14.57 -40.31
CA THR A 400 -15.73 15.68 -41.09
C THR A 400 -14.25 15.44 -41.34
N ILE A 401 -13.84 15.40 -42.60
CA ILE A 401 -12.45 15.25 -43.07
C ILE A 401 -12.17 16.34 -44.11
N GLY A 402 -11.45 17.39 -43.72
CA GLY A 402 -11.31 18.60 -44.56
C GLY A 402 -12.69 19.19 -44.88
N ASP A 403 -13.01 19.33 -46.17
CA ASP A 403 -14.32 19.82 -46.64
C ASP A 403 -15.37 18.70 -46.80
N GLN A 404 -14.96 17.44 -46.71
CA GLN A 404 -15.87 16.30 -46.84
C GLN A 404 -16.64 16.08 -45.54
N LYS A 405 -17.97 15.93 -45.68
CA LYS A 405 -18.88 15.54 -44.59
C LYS A 405 -19.58 14.23 -44.95
N ILE A 406 -19.64 13.33 -43.99
CA ILE A 406 -20.33 12.05 -44.10
C ILE A 406 -21.24 11.93 -42.89
N SER A 407 -22.52 11.69 -43.13
CA SER A 407 -23.51 11.48 -42.07
C SER A 407 -23.98 10.03 -42.11
N VAL A 408 -23.89 9.35 -40.99
CA VAL A 408 -24.35 7.98 -40.82
C VAL A 408 -25.49 7.97 -39.82
N THR A 409 -26.61 7.35 -40.18
CA THR A 409 -27.76 7.20 -39.29
C THR A 409 -28.12 5.74 -39.16
N ARG A 410 -28.42 5.32 -37.93
CA ARG A 410 -28.95 4.01 -37.59
C ARG A 410 -30.43 4.14 -37.28
N THR A 411 -31.22 3.16 -37.72
CA THR A 411 -32.59 2.97 -37.25
C THR A 411 -32.75 1.52 -36.83
N SER A 412 -33.05 1.29 -35.55
CA SER A 412 -33.41 -0.05 -35.07
C SER A 412 -34.71 -0.49 -35.73
N THR A 413 -34.76 -1.75 -36.18
CA THR A 413 -35.98 -2.36 -36.74
C THR A 413 -36.87 -3.02 -35.69
N GLY A 414 -36.37 -3.18 -34.45
CA GLY A 414 -37.01 -3.97 -33.39
C GLY A 414 -37.12 -5.48 -33.70
N LYS A 415 -36.52 -5.96 -34.79
CA LYS A 415 -36.49 -7.38 -35.18
C LYS A 415 -35.14 -7.99 -34.81
N LYS A 416 -35.14 -9.32 -34.61
CA LYS A 416 -33.92 -10.10 -34.37
C LYS A 416 -33.69 -11.06 -35.54
N ASN A 417 -32.43 -11.27 -35.93
CA ASN A 417 -32.06 -12.29 -36.91
C ASN A 417 -32.07 -13.69 -36.28
N SER A 418 -31.77 -14.73 -37.08
CA SER A 418 -31.75 -16.14 -36.62
C SER A 418 -30.72 -16.42 -35.52
N ALA A 419 -29.74 -15.53 -35.31
CA ALA A 419 -28.76 -15.60 -34.23
C ALA A 419 -29.19 -14.79 -32.99
N GLY A 420 -30.40 -14.22 -32.97
CA GLY A 420 -30.92 -13.41 -31.86
C GLY A 420 -30.39 -11.97 -31.82
N LYS A 421 -29.61 -11.53 -32.81
CA LYS A 421 -29.06 -10.16 -32.89
C LYS A 421 -30.08 -9.21 -33.50
N GLU A 422 -30.24 -8.02 -32.91
CA GLU A 422 -31.12 -6.98 -33.44
C GLU A 422 -30.67 -6.55 -34.85
N THR A 423 -31.62 -6.45 -35.78
CA THR A 423 -31.40 -5.97 -37.14
C THR A 423 -31.56 -4.46 -37.23
N ASN A 424 -30.70 -3.81 -38.02
CA ASN A 424 -30.60 -2.36 -38.11
C ASN A 424 -30.71 -1.92 -39.57
N ILE A 425 -31.31 -0.76 -39.81
CA ILE A 425 -31.23 -0.07 -41.09
C ILE A 425 -30.19 1.04 -40.94
N TRP A 426 -29.18 1.01 -41.80
CA TRP A 426 -28.12 2.00 -41.82
C TRP A 426 -28.25 2.90 -43.05
N THR A 427 -28.02 4.19 -42.89
CA THR A 427 -27.92 5.10 -44.02
C THR A 427 -26.59 5.86 -44.00
N VAL A 428 -26.02 6.09 -45.19
CA VAL A 428 -24.87 6.96 -45.42
C VAL A 428 -25.33 8.11 -46.31
N ASN A 429 -25.24 9.34 -45.82
CA ASN A 429 -25.71 10.55 -46.48
C ASN A 429 -27.17 10.43 -46.97
N GLY A 430 -28.03 9.80 -46.15
CA GLY A 430 -29.44 9.58 -46.42
C GLY A 430 -29.76 8.46 -47.43
N LYS A 431 -28.76 7.71 -47.91
CA LYS A 431 -28.97 6.52 -48.74
C LYS A 431 -28.79 5.26 -47.91
N GLU A 432 -29.69 4.31 -48.08
CA GLU A 432 -29.66 3.03 -47.37
C GLU A 432 -28.45 2.18 -47.78
N VAL A 433 -27.82 1.56 -46.78
CA VAL A 433 -26.73 0.60 -46.97
C VAL A 433 -27.33 -0.75 -47.32
N PRO A 434 -26.93 -1.40 -48.43
CA PRO A 434 -27.39 -2.75 -48.75
C PRO A 434 -27.00 -3.77 -47.67
N ASP A 435 -27.90 -4.70 -47.36
CA ASP A 435 -27.69 -5.75 -46.34
C ASP A 435 -26.40 -6.56 -46.58
N ASP A 436 -26.03 -6.81 -47.84
CA ASP A 436 -24.83 -7.57 -48.23
C ASP A 436 -23.52 -6.77 -48.07
N LYS A 437 -23.60 -5.48 -47.72
CA LYS A 437 -22.45 -4.59 -47.48
C LYS A 437 -22.35 -4.10 -46.04
N GLU A 438 -23.14 -4.63 -45.10
CA GLU A 438 -23.14 -4.17 -43.70
C GLU A 438 -21.74 -4.34 -43.05
N ASP A 439 -21.05 -5.44 -43.32
CA ASP A 439 -19.70 -5.69 -42.77
C ASP A 439 -18.67 -4.67 -43.28
N ASP A 440 -18.70 -4.36 -44.58
CA ASP A 440 -17.83 -3.34 -45.19
C ASP A 440 -18.11 -1.94 -44.61
N PHE A 441 -19.39 -1.66 -44.32
CA PHE A 441 -19.84 -0.42 -43.72
C PHE A 441 -19.43 -0.25 -42.24
N LEU A 442 -19.45 -1.33 -41.44
CA LEU A 442 -19.09 -1.27 -40.02
C LEU A 442 -17.57 -1.24 -39.78
N SER A 443 -16.77 -1.65 -40.76
CA SER A 443 -15.31 -1.70 -40.66
C SER A 443 -14.66 -0.33 -40.32
N PRO A 444 -14.99 0.80 -40.98
CA PRO A 444 -14.49 2.12 -40.59
C PRO A 444 -14.79 2.51 -39.14
N TYR A 445 -16.03 2.26 -38.67
CA TYR A 445 -16.40 2.50 -37.28
C TYR A 445 -15.57 1.64 -36.33
N SER A 446 -15.40 0.35 -36.67
CA SER A 446 -14.64 -0.60 -35.85
C SER A 446 -13.18 -0.18 -35.68
N LYS A 447 -12.56 0.41 -36.71
CA LYS A 447 -11.23 1.00 -36.59
C LYS A 447 -11.20 2.22 -35.67
N ALA A 448 -12.20 3.10 -35.77
CA ALA A 448 -12.30 4.28 -34.90
C ALA A 448 -12.55 3.89 -33.43
N TYR A 449 -13.36 2.86 -33.20
CA TYR A 449 -13.66 2.27 -31.90
C TYR A 449 -12.42 1.69 -31.22
N LEU A 450 -11.44 1.21 -31.99
CA LEU A 450 -10.18 0.66 -31.47
C LEU A 450 -9.10 1.73 -31.19
N LEU A 451 -9.40 3.02 -31.36
CA LEU A 451 -8.45 4.07 -31.03
C LEU A 451 -8.32 4.25 -29.52
N GLU A 452 -7.08 4.29 -29.05
CA GLU A 452 -6.72 4.45 -27.65
C GLU A 452 -5.82 5.68 -27.46
N PHE A 453 -5.96 6.36 -26.31
CA PHE A 453 -5.03 7.39 -25.87
C PHE A 453 -3.65 6.76 -25.68
N SER A 454 -2.62 7.41 -26.24
CA SER A 454 -1.25 6.87 -26.22
C SER A 454 -0.36 7.54 -25.16
N SER A 455 -0.56 8.83 -24.89
CA SER A 455 0.14 9.58 -23.84
C SER A 455 -0.44 10.98 -23.62
N PHE A 456 0.14 11.75 -22.69
CA PHE A 456 -0.18 13.16 -22.48
C PHE A 456 0.36 14.08 -23.58
N ALA A 457 -0.47 15.04 -23.98
CA ALA A 457 -0.05 16.19 -24.78
C ALA A 457 0.79 17.16 -23.93
N LYS A 458 1.95 17.55 -24.45
CA LYS A 458 2.83 18.54 -23.83
C LYS A 458 2.44 19.94 -24.29
N LYS A 459 2.48 20.90 -23.36
CA LYS A 459 2.04 22.29 -23.59
C LYS A 459 2.97 23.08 -24.52
N ASP A 460 4.22 22.67 -24.64
CA ASP A 460 5.28 23.37 -25.37
C ASP A 460 5.37 22.97 -26.85
N VAL A 461 4.67 21.91 -27.27
CA VAL A 461 4.59 21.52 -28.68
C VAL A 461 3.76 22.54 -29.46
N LYS A 462 4.30 22.98 -30.61
CA LYS A 462 3.67 23.94 -31.51
C LYS A 462 3.27 23.23 -32.81
N PRO A 463 1.99 22.88 -32.97
CA PRO A 463 1.52 22.25 -34.18
C PRO A 463 1.69 23.14 -35.42
N ALA A 464 1.92 22.52 -36.57
CA ALA A 464 1.99 23.23 -37.85
C ALA A 464 0.65 23.89 -38.27
N SER A 465 -0.47 23.42 -37.72
CA SER A 465 -1.82 23.91 -37.99
C SER A 465 -2.75 23.57 -36.83
N ASP A 466 -3.74 24.42 -36.59
CA ASP A 466 -4.84 24.20 -35.64
C ASP A 466 -6.06 23.51 -36.28
N LYS A 467 -6.13 23.53 -37.62
CA LYS A 467 -7.20 22.85 -38.39
C LYS A 467 -7.24 21.37 -38.07
N PRO A 468 -8.41 20.82 -37.70
CA PRO A 468 -8.54 19.40 -37.43
C PRO A 468 -8.41 18.57 -38.70
N VAL A 469 -7.78 17.40 -38.57
CA VAL A 469 -7.64 16.41 -39.65
C VAL A 469 -8.84 15.47 -39.72
N LEU A 470 -9.49 15.25 -38.58
CA LEU A 470 -10.68 14.43 -38.43
C LEU A 470 -11.52 15.00 -37.30
N LYS A 471 -12.84 15.08 -37.50
CA LYS A 471 -13.82 15.30 -36.44
C LYS A 471 -14.92 14.27 -36.59
N VAL A 472 -15.27 13.61 -35.50
CA VAL A 472 -16.41 12.69 -35.42
C VAL A 472 -17.36 13.20 -34.33
N VAL A 473 -18.65 13.28 -34.64
CA VAL A 473 -19.71 13.54 -33.68
C VAL A 473 -20.55 12.28 -33.61
N TYR A 474 -20.53 11.59 -32.48
CA TYR A 474 -21.36 10.41 -32.23
C TYR A 474 -22.66 10.86 -31.56
N HIS A 475 -23.79 10.39 -32.09
CA HIS A 475 -25.13 10.73 -31.62
C HIS A 475 -25.65 9.61 -30.73
N GLU A 476 -25.45 9.72 -29.43
CA GLU A 476 -26.04 8.81 -28.45
C GLU A 476 -27.48 9.25 -28.13
N ALA A 477 -28.31 8.35 -27.59
CA ALA A 477 -29.74 8.59 -27.38
C ALA A 477 -30.07 9.86 -26.56
N ASN A 478 -29.16 10.30 -25.68
CA ASN A 478 -29.35 11.42 -24.78
C ASN A 478 -28.26 12.51 -24.88
N ARG A 479 -27.22 12.33 -25.70
CA ARG A 479 -26.12 13.30 -25.84
C ARG A 479 -25.33 13.11 -27.13
N ASP A 480 -24.63 14.17 -27.55
CA ASP A 480 -23.59 14.07 -28.56
C ASP A 480 -22.20 13.95 -27.91
N VAL A 481 -21.37 13.06 -28.46
CA VAL A 481 -19.95 12.96 -28.13
C VAL A 481 -19.12 13.43 -29.32
N THR A 482 -18.44 14.57 -29.17
CA THR A 482 -17.54 15.10 -30.19
C THR A 482 -16.09 14.73 -29.90
N VAL A 483 -15.45 14.08 -30.87
CA VAL A 483 -14.02 13.77 -30.87
C VAL A 483 -13.35 14.46 -32.04
N THR A 484 -12.34 15.27 -31.77
CA THR A 484 -11.61 16.03 -32.79
C THR A 484 -10.11 15.75 -32.72
N TYR A 485 -9.52 15.40 -33.86
CA TYR A 485 -8.10 15.09 -34.00
C TYR A 485 -7.39 16.24 -34.69
N ARG A 486 -6.32 16.74 -34.08
CA ARG A 486 -5.55 17.90 -34.54
C ARG A 486 -4.08 17.55 -34.72
N PRO A 487 -3.38 18.21 -35.66
CA PRO A 487 -1.92 18.13 -35.75
C PRO A 487 -1.27 18.37 -34.39
N TYR A 488 -0.19 17.62 -34.11
CA TYR A 488 0.59 17.79 -32.88
C TYR A 488 2.09 17.90 -33.19
N ASP A 489 2.79 16.78 -33.39
CA ASP A 489 4.23 16.77 -33.68
C ASP A 489 4.56 16.59 -35.18
N GLY A 490 3.52 16.35 -36.00
CA GLY A 490 3.63 16.13 -37.44
C GLY A 490 4.22 14.78 -37.85
N THR A 491 4.62 13.93 -36.90
CA THR A 491 5.34 12.68 -37.20
C THR A 491 4.66 11.48 -36.57
N ASN A 492 4.43 11.48 -35.26
CA ASN A 492 4.00 10.29 -34.53
C ASN A 492 2.59 10.40 -33.98
N PHE A 493 2.14 11.61 -33.63
CA PHE A 493 0.91 11.77 -32.87
C PHE A 493 0.00 12.87 -33.42
N TYR A 494 -1.30 12.66 -33.23
CA TYR A 494 -2.29 13.72 -33.19
C TYR A 494 -2.67 14.04 -31.75
N ARG A 495 -3.09 15.29 -31.53
CA ARG A 495 -3.75 15.69 -30.29
C ARG A 495 -5.24 15.43 -30.43
N VAL A 496 -5.82 14.75 -29.45
CA VAL A 496 -7.24 14.44 -29.45
C VAL A 496 -7.97 15.32 -28.44
N ASP A 497 -9.03 15.97 -28.91
CA ASP A 497 -9.99 16.71 -28.12
C ASP A 497 -11.29 15.88 -28.03
N LYS A 498 -11.55 15.30 -26.86
CA LYS A 498 -12.81 14.61 -26.54
C LYS A 498 -13.68 15.53 -25.69
N ASN A 499 -14.75 16.07 -26.27
CA ASN A 499 -15.70 16.94 -25.59
C ASN A 499 -15.07 18.15 -24.88
N GLY A 500 -14.07 18.79 -25.47
CA GLY A 500 -13.36 19.95 -24.91
C GLY A 500 -12.23 19.58 -23.93
N MET A 501 -11.81 18.31 -23.92
CA MET A 501 -10.64 17.83 -23.19
C MET A 501 -9.55 17.43 -24.18
N ASP A 502 -8.48 18.22 -24.24
CA ASP A 502 -7.39 18.09 -25.18
C ASP A 502 -6.08 17.65 -24.49
N TYR A 503 -6.18 16.84 -23.44
CA TYR A 503 -5.04 16.42 -22.61
C TYR A 503 -4.14 15.36 -23.25
N PHE A 504 -4.65 14.62 -24.25
CA PHE A 504 -4.05 13.37 -24.68
C PHE A 504 -3.67 13.36 -26.17
N LEU A 505 -2.82 12.39 -26.48
CA LEU A 505 -2.33 12.07 -27.80
C LEU A 505 -2.88 10.73 -28.26
N VAL A 506 -2.89 10.53 -29.57
CA VAL A 506 -3.21 9.26 -30.23
C VAL A 506 -2.23 9.05 -31.37
N ASP A 507 -1.87 7.79 -31.61
CA ASP A 507 -1.00 7.40 -32.72
C ASP A 507 -1.53 7.92 -34.07
N LYS A 508 -0.64 8.60 -34.81
CA LYS A 508 -0.95 9.24 -36.07
C LYS A 508 -1.34 8.21 -37.15
N LEU A 509 -0.65 7.08 -37.22
CA LEU A 509 -0.90 6.07 -38.26
C LEU A 509 -2.28 5.43 -38.08
N SER A 510 -2.66 5.16 -36.84
CA SER A 510 -4.00 4.65 -36.50
C SER A 510 -5.10 5.62 -36.90
N VAL A 511 -4.96 6.92 -36.61
CA VAL A 511 -5.94 7.94 -37.03
C VAL A 511 -5.96 8.10 -38.55
N ASP A 512 -4.80 8.11 -39.22
CA ASP A 512 -4.74 8.20 -40.68
C ASP A 512 -5.45 6.99 -41.32
N ALA A 513 -5.28 5.79 -40.77
CA ALA A 513 -5.98 4.59 -41.23
C ALA A 513 -7.51 4.67 -41.03
N VAL A 514 -7.96 5.33 -39.96
CA VAL A 514 -9.38 5.64 -39.71
C VAL A 514 -9.90 6.67 -40.72
N ILE A 515 -9.13 7.73 -40.99
CA ILE A 515 -9.47 8.75 -42.00
C ILE A 515 -9.66 8.09 -43.38
N GLU A 516 -8.71 7.26 -43.81
CA GLU A 516 -8.80 6.57 -45.10
C GLU A 516 -9.99 5.59 -45.14
N ALA A 517 -10.29 4.91 -44.03
CA ALA A 517 -11.45 4.03 -43.94
C ALA A 517 -12.77 4.81 -44.01
N PHE A 518 -12.89 5.96 -43.34
CA PHE A 518 -14.12 6.75 -43.42
C PHE A 518 -14.37 7.33 -44.82
N LYS A 519 -13.31 7.66 -45.59
CA LYS A 519 -13.45 8.15 -46.96
C LYS A 519 -14.16 7.16 -47.90
N THR A 520 -14.16 5.86 -47.60
CA THR A 520 -14.80 4.83 -48.44
C THR A 520 -16.29 4.68 -48.16
N LEU A 521 -16.82 5.18 -47.04
CA LEU A 521 -18.23 5.02 -46.67
C LEU A 521 -19.22 5.46 -47.77
N PRO A 522 -19.03 6.58 -48.49
CA PRO A 522 -19.94 6.98 -49.56
C PRO A 522 -20.01 6.00 -50.73
N ASP A 523 -18.99 5.14 -50.92
CA ASP A 523 -18.95 4.15 -52.01
C ASP A 523 -19.81 2.92 -51.71
N VAL A 524 -20.13 2.67 -50.43
CA VAL A 524 -20.99 1.55 -50.02
C VAL A 524 -22.41 1.70 -50.60
N VAL A 525 -22.88 2.95 -50.73
CA VAL A 525 -24.22 3.33 -51.19
C VAL A 525 -24.25 3.85 -52.64
N LYS A 526 -23.15 3.67 -53.38
CA LYS A 526 -23.11 3.83 -54.84
C LYS A 526 -23.44 2.50 -55.49
#